data_AF-A0A7J6Q829-F1
#
_entry.id   AF-A0A7J6Q829-F1
#
_cell.length_a   1.000
_cell.length_b   1.000
_cell.length_c   1.000
_cell.angle_alpha   90.00
_cell.angle_beta   90.00
_cell.angle_gamma   90.00
#
_symmetry.space_group_name_H-M   'P 1'
#
loop_
_entity.id
_entity.type
_entity.pdbx_description
1 polymer ?
#
loop_
_entity_poly.entity_id
_entity_poly.type
_entity_poly.pdbx_seq_one_letter_code
_entity_poly.pdbx_strand_id
1 'polypeptide(L)'
;SVDAGDVLSRGLRVAGSLLLQFTYFVPISLLVTLEIVKYFQGRFVSADARMQHNGLSAASNSSTLIEELGSVTHVFSDKTGTLTDNLMIFTSAYVMGSGAADSPLLGRYQTNGIPPNPERHVSGQFDARGFERVVLEDGE
;
A
#
# COMPACT_ATOMS: atom_id res chain seq x y z
N SER A 1 -46.57 -40.73 -39.08
CA SER A 1 -45.76 -40.66 -37.86
C SER A 1 -44.91 -39.41 -37.95
N VAL A 2 -45.02 -38.49 -36.98
CA VAL A 2 -44.06 -37.39 -36.89
C VAL A 2 -42.73 -38.04 -36.52
N ASP A 3 -41.75 -37.91 -37.40
CA ASP A 3 -40.45 -38.55 -37.22
C ASP A 3 -39.66 -37.76 -36.18
N ALA A 4 -39.39 -38.37 -35.02
CA ALA A 4 -38.78 -37.71 -33.88
C ALA A 4 -37.41 -37.09 -34.22
N GLY A 5 -36.70 -37.67 -35.18
CA GLY A 5 -35.43 -37.14 -35.69
C GLY A 5 -35.56 -35.79 -36.40
N ASP A 6 -36.65 -35.55 -37.14
CA ASP A 6 -36.84 -34.28 -37.85
C ASP A 6 -37.18 -33.15 -36.87
N VAL A 7 -37.96 -33.43 -35.83
CA VAL A 7 -38.28 -32.47 -34.76
C VAL A 7 -37.03 -32.12 -33.95
N LEU A 8 -36.20 -33.12 -33.63
CA LEU A 8 -34.93 -32.91 -32.91
C LEU A 8 -33.96 -32.08 -33.74
N SER A 9 -33.82 -32.38 -35.04
CA SER A 9 -32.90 -31.65 -35.91
C SER A 9 -33.31 -30.18 -36.11
N ARG A 10 -34.62 -29.90 -36.19
CA ARG A 10 -35.17 -28.54 -36.24
C ARG A 10 -34.95 -27.80 -34.92
N GLY A 11 -35.17 -28.48 -33.79
CA GLY A 11 -34.88 -27.94 -32.45
C GLY A 11 -33.40 -27.59 -32.29
N LEU A 12 -32.50 -28.48 -32.70
CA LEU A 12 -31.05 -28.26 -32.65
C LEU A 12 -30.60 -27.09 -33.53
N ARG A 13 -31.19 -26.94 -34.73
CA ARG A 13 -30.90 -25.81 -35.63
C ARG A 13 -31.32 -24.47 -35.02
N VAL A 14 -32.52 -24.41 -34.45
CA VAL A 14 -33.02 -23.19 -33.79
C VAL A 14 -32.18 -22.87 -32.55
N ALA A 15 -31.89 -23.87 -31.71
CA ALA A 15 -31.04 -23.71 -30.53
C ALA A 15 -29.61 -23.26 -30.89
N GLY A 16 -29.03 -23.83 -31.95
CA GLY A 16 -27.71 -23.42 -32.45
C GLY A 16 -27.70 -21.97 -32.96
N SER A 17 -28.73 -21.57 -33.72
CA SER A 17 -28.86 -20.18 -34.18
C SER A 17 -29.02 -19.19 -33.03
N LEU A 18 -29.78 -19.56 -31.99
CA LEU A 18 -29.98 -18.76 -30.80
C LEU A 18 -28.68 -18.62 -29.99
N LEU A 19 -27.90 -19.70 -29.86
CA LEU A 19 -26.59 -19.68 -29.21
C LEU A 19 -25.60 -18.73 -29.91
N LEU A 20 -25.55 -18.76 -31.23
CA LEU A 20 -24.71 -17.85 -32.02
C LEU A 20 -25.12 -16.39 -31.83
N GLN A 21 -26.43 -16.12 -31.77
CA GLN A 21 -26.92 -14.77 -31.49
C GLN A 21 -26.52 -14.31 -30.08
N PHE A 22 -26.54 -15.20 -29.09
CA PHE A 22 -26.11 -14.90 -27.72
C PHE A 22 -24.61 -14.58 -27.60
N THR A 23 -23.75 -15.18 -28.43
CA THR A 23 -22.32 -14.87 -28.44
C THR A 23 -22.04 -13.40 -28.81
N TYR A 24 -22.93 -12.72 -29.53
CA TYR A 24 -22.80 -11.28 -29.79
C TYR A 24 -23.13 -10.38 -28.59
N PHE A 25 -23.87 -10.88 -27.59
CA PHE A 25 -24.20 -10.08 -26.39
C PHE A 25 -23.00 -9.92 -25.45
N VAL A 26 -22.06 -10.87 -25.43
CA VAL A 26 -20.78 -10.73 -24.73
C VAL A 26 -19.68 -10.59 -25.78
N PRO A 27 -19.40 -9.36 -26.24
CA PRO A 27 -18.42 -9.14 -27.29
C PRO A 27 -17.02 -9.48 -26.79
N ILE A 28 -16.27 -10.23 -27.60
CA ILE A 28 -14.86 -10.57 -27.31
C ILE A 28 -14.02 -9.31 -27.08
N SER A 29 -14.36 -8.22 -27.77
CA SER A 29 -13.70 -6.93 -27.60
C SER A 29 -13.81 -6.38 -26.18
N LEU A 30 -14.91 -6.62 -25.46
CA LEU A 30 -15.08 -6.14 -24.08
C LEU A 30 -14.03 -6.77 -23.16
N LEU A 31 -13.82 -8.09 -23.27
CA LEU A 31 -12.81 -8.79 -22.48
C LEU A 31 -11.40 -8.27 -22.77
N VAL A 32 -11.08 -8.09 -24.05
CA VAL A 32 -9.77 -7.55 -24.46
C VAL A 32 -9.57 -6.11 -23.97
N THR A 33 -10.60 -5.26 -24.05
CA THR A 33 -10.51 -3.88 -23.55
C THR A 33 -10.32 -3.82 -22.04
N LEU A 34 -10.95 -4.70 -21.26
CA LEU A 34 -10.75 -4.76 -19.81
C LEU A 34 -9.30 -5.08 -19.46
N GLU A 35 -8.69 -6.06 -20.15
CA GLU A 35 -7.29 -6.42 -19.92
C GLU A 35 -6.33 -5.27 -20.30
N ILE A 36 -6.63 -4.53 -21.37
CA ILE A 36 -5.85 -3.34 -21.76
C ILE A 36 -5.96 -2.25 -20.68
N VAL A 37 -7.17 -1.99 -20.17
CA VAL A 37 -7.40 -0.98 -19.12
C VAL A 37 -6.62 -1.35 -17.85
N LYS A 38 -6.69 -2.62 -17.42
CA LYS A 38 -5.92 -3.16 -16.29
C LYS A 38 -4.42 -2.97 -16.46
N TYR A 39 -3.90 -3.20 -17.67
CA TYR A 39 -2.50 -2.97 -18.00
C TYR A 39 -2.11 -1.51 -17.81
N PHE A 40 -2.90 -0.57 -18.34
CA PHE A 40 -2.62 0.86 -18.21
C PHE A 40 -2.74 1.36 -16.77
N GLN A 41 -3.70 0.87 -15.99
CA GLN A 41 -3.81 1.19 -14.56
C GLN A 41 -2.53 0.84 -13.80
N GLY A 42 -1.96 -0.35 -14.04
CA GLY A 42 -0.68 -0.74 -13.43
C GLY A 42 0.48 0.17 -13.84
N ARG A 43 0.51 0.60 -15.12
CA ARG A 43 1.50 1.56 -15.59
C ARG A 43 1.35 2.93 -14.93
N PHE A 44 0.13 3.40 -14.66
CA PHE A 44 -0.08 4.67 -13.98
C PHE A 44 0.39 4.63 -12.52
N VAL A 45 0.16 3.54 -11.79
CA VAL A 45 0.69 3.38 -10.43
C VAL A 45 2.22 3.45 -10.43
N SER A 46 2.88 2.79 -11.38
CA SER A 46 4.35 2.83 -11.47
C SER A 46 4.94 4.12 -12.02
N ALA A 47 4.13 4.94 -12.71
CA ALA A 47 4.54 6.24 -13.21
C ALA A 47 4.31 7.38 -12.20
N ASP A 48 3.62 7.12 -11.08
CA ASP A 48 3.35 8.15 -10.07
C ASP A 48 4.64 8.54 -9.32
N ALA A 49 5.07 9.78 -9.50
CA ALA A 49 6.25 10.34 -8.84
C ALA A 49 6.08 10.50 -7.32
N ARG A 50 4.84 10.59 -6.82
CA ARG A 50 4.56 10.72 -5.38
C ARG A 50 4.78 9.42 -4.61
N MET A 51 4.76 8.29 -5.32
CA MET A 51 4.98 6.95 -4.76
C MET A 51 6.41 6.45 -4.98
N GLN A 52 7.35 7.37 -5.25
CA GLN A 52 8.76 7.07 -5.41
C GLN A 52 9.53 7.41 -4.13
N HIS A 53 10.35 6.48 -3.64
CA HIS A 53 11.22 6.71 -2.48
C HIS A 53 12.60 6.12 -2.76
N ASN A 54 13.67 6.89 -2.53
CA ASN A 54 15.07 6.48 -2.74
C ASN A 54 15.36 5.87 -4.14
N GLY A 55 14.74 6.42 -5.19
CA GLY A 55 14.90 5.95 -6.56
C GLY A 55 14.12 4.67 -6.90
N LEU A 56 13.37 4.11 -5.95
CA LEU A 56 12.47 2.98 -6.16
C LEU A 56 11.04 3.51 -6.35
N SER A 57 10.45 3.25 -7.52
CA SER A 57 9.04 3.54 -7.80
C SER A 57 8.15 2.39 -7.36
N ALA A 58 6.89 2.68 -7.02
CA ALA A 58 5.90 1.66 -6.72
C ALA A 58 5.71 0.70 -7.91
N ALA A 59 5.92 -0.59 -7.69
CA ALA A 59 5.73 -1.62 -8.71
C ALA A 59 4.38 -2.30 -8.52
N SER A 60 3.56 -2.35 -9.58
CA SER A 60 2.42 -3.27 -9.60
C SER A 60 2.80 -4.59 -10.26
N ASN A 61 2.89 -5.64 -9.45
CA ASN A 61 3.18 -6.99 -9.93
C ASN A 61 1.93 -7.75 -10.40
N SER A 62 0.73 -7.23 -10.11
CA SER A 62 -0.55 -7.83 -10.49
C SER A 62 -1.58 -6.75 -10.75
N SER A 63 -2.08 -6.68 -11.99
CA SER A 63 -3.10 -5.73 -12.39
C SER A 63 -4.49 -6.04 -11.79
N THR A 64 -4.76 -7.31 -11.48
CA THR A 64 -6.01 -7.73 -10.82
C THR A 64 -6.09 -7.17 -9.40
N LEU A 65 -4.98 -7.15 -8.65
CA LEU A 65 -4.95 -6.61 -7.29
C LEU A 65 -5.18 -5.10 -7.24
N ILE A 66 -4.86 -4.36 -8.32
CA ILE A 66 -5.06 -2.92 -8.37
C ILE A 66 -6.55 -2.56 -8.29
N GLU A 67 -7.41 -3.33 -8.97
CA GLU A 67 -8.86 -3.11 -8.93
C GLU A 67 -9.43 -3.41 -7.54
N GLU A 68 -8.88 -4.42 -6.87
CA GLU A 68 -9.29 -4.80 -5.52
C GLU A 68 -8.85 -3.78 -4.45
N LEU A 69 -7.74 -3.05 -4.66
CA LEU A 69 -7.25 -2.02 -3.73
C LEU A 69 -8.30 -0.96 -3.39
N GLY A 70 -9.17 -0.59 -4.33
CA GLY A 70 -10.24 0.37 -4.10
C GLY A 70 -11.34 -0.11 -3.15
N SER A 71 -11.39 -1.41 -2.88
CA SER A 71 -12.40 -2.06 -2.02
C SER A 71 -11.84 -2.56 -0.68
N VAL A 72 -10.57 -2.29 -0.40
CA VAL A 72 -9.91 -2.74 0.84
C VAL A 72 -10.52 -2.02 2.04
N THR A 73 -10.98 -2.79 3.03
CA THR A 73 -11.58 -2.26 4.27
C THR A 73 -10.66 -2.36 5.49
N HIS A 74 -9.71 -3.29 5.47
CA HIS A 74 -8.81 -3.57 6.59
C HIS A 74 -7.38 -3.69 6.08
N VAL A 75 -6.44 -3.07 6.80
CA VAL A 75 -5.01 -3.17 6.54
C VAL A 75 -4.36 -3.89 7.71
N PHE A 76 -3.80 -5.06 7.45
CA PHE A 76 -2.96 -5.77 8.42
C PHE A 76 -1.51 -5.35 8.17
N SER A 77 -0.93 -4.64 9.13
CA SER A 77 0.47 -4.20 9.06
C SER A 77 1.35 -5.02 9.99
N ASP A 78 2.54 -5.37 9.52
CA ASP A 78 3.59 -5.88 10.39
C ASP A 78 4.17 -4.72 11.23
N LYS A 79 4.69 -5.04 12.42
CA LYS A 79 5.30 -4.03 13.28
C LYS A 79 6.70 -3.68 12.78
N THR A 80 7.54 -4.68 12.62
CA THR A 80 8.99 -4.52 12.43
C THR A 80 9.31 -4.42 10.94
N GLY A 81 9.98 -3.36 10.51
CA GLY A 81 10.27 -3.13 9.09
C GLY A 81 9.11 -2.59 8.26
N THR A 82 7.94 -2.32 8.87
CA THR A 82 6.83 -1.58 8.24
C THR A 82 6.45 -0.36 9.07
N LEU A 83 6.04 -0.54 10.34
CA LEU A 83 5.70 0.59 11.22
C LEU A 83 6.92 1.21 11.87
N THR A 84 7.94 0.39 12.16
CA THR A 84 9.18 0.85 12.76
C THR A 84 10.35 0.55 11.87
N ASP A 85 11.22 1.53 11.70
CA ASP A 85 12.59 1.28 11.26
C ASP A 85 13.28 0.38 12.28
N ASN A 86 14.16 -0.52 11.84
CA ASN A 86 14.95 -1.38 12.71
C ASN A 86 16.11 -0.60 13.38
N LEU A 87 15.78 0.57 13.93
CA LEU A 87 16.69 1.52 14.57
C LEU A 87 16.13 1.92 15.93
N MET A 88 16.87 1.61 16.99
CA MET A 88 16.51 2.01 18.36
C MET A 88 17.37 3.19 18.79
N ILE A 89 16.71 4.32 19.10
CA ILE A 89 17.35 5.54 19.57
C ILE A 89 17.00 5.73 21.05
N PHE A 90 18.03 5.71 21.90
CA PHE A 90 17.85 6.02 23.32
C PHE A 90 17.49 7.51 23.47
N THR A 91 16.30 7.78 24.02
CA THR A 91 15.77 9.15 24.14
C THR A 91 15.96 9.71 25.55
N SER A 92 15.60 8.95 26.59
CA SER A 92 15.74 9.41 27.97
C SER A 92 15.72 8.24 28.95
N ALA A 93 16.27 8.48 30.15
CA ALA A 93 16.09 7.61 31.31
C ALA A 93 15.95 8.45 32.58
N TYR A 94 15.22 7.92 33.56
CA TYR A 94 15.01 8.54 34.87
C TYR A 94 15.62 7.68 35.97
N VAL A 95 16.44 8.27 36.84
CA VAL A 95 17.10 7.60 37.97
C VAL A 95 16.74 8.29 39.28
N MET A 96 15.99 7.60 40.14
CA MET A 96 15.58 8.12 41.45
C MET A 96 16.76 8.12 42.42
N GLY A 97 17.03 9.26 43.08
CA GLY A 97 18.09 9.40 44.08
C GLY A 97 19.31 10.22 43.65
N SER A 98 19.39 10.63 42.38
CA SER A 98 20.26 11.74 41.98
C SER A 98 19.42 13.01 41.92
N GLY A 99 19.37 13.72 43.05
CA GLY A 99 18.84 15.08 43.09
C GLY A 99 19.73 15.98 42.24
N ALA A 100 19.45 16.08 40.96
CA ALA A 100 19.88 17.18 40.14
C ALA A 100 18.80 17.42 39.09
N ALA A 101 18.06 18.50 39.29
CA ALA A 101 17.23 19.14 38.27
C ALA A 101 18.01 19.53 37.00
N ASP A 102 19.32 19.26 36.97
CA ASP A 102 20.26 19.51 35.87
C ASP A 102 20.98 18.23 35.43
N SER A 103 20.28 17.11 35.23
CA SER A 103 20.92 15.89 34.70
C SER A 103 21.35 16.14 33.23
N PRO A 104 22.66 16.29 32.92
CA PRO A 104 23.12 16.72 31.59
C PRO A 104 22.97 15.63 30.50
N LEU A 105 22.46 14.46 30.87
CA LEU A 105 22.35 13.30 29.99
C LEU A 105 21.24 13.46 28.93
N LEU A 106 20.36 14.45 29.09
CA LEU A 106 19.37 14.85 28.10
C LEU A 106 19.88 15.88 27.07
N GLY A 107 20.97 16.59 27.39
CA GLY A 107 21.48 17.68 26.55
C GLY A 107 22.51 17.27 25.50
N ARG A 108 22.94 16.00 25.46
CA ARG A 108 24.02 15.55 24.59
C ARG A 108 23.86 14.12 24.04
N TYR A 109 22.67 13.73 23.63
CA TYR A 109 22.59 12.68 22.61
C TYR A 109 22.96 13.30 21.24
N GLN A 110 24.23 13.72 21.12
CA GLN A 110 24.84 13.88 19.80
C GLN A 110 24.89 12.47 19.22
N THR A 111 24.35 12.33 18.02
CA THR A 111 24.42 11.11 17.25
C THR A 111 25.90 10.74 17.07
N ASN A 112 26.41 9.80 17.88
CA ASN A 112 27.78 9.34 17.77
C ASN A 112 27.97 8.64 16.41
N GLY A 113 28.30 9.42 15.38
CA GLY A 113 28.62 8.96 14.03
C GLY A 113 27.44 8.58 13.13
N ILE A 114 26.20 8.72 13.58
CA ILE A 114 25.02 8.51 12.72
C ILE A 114 24.59 9.90 12.24
N PRO A 115 24.69 10.25 10.94
CA PRO A 115 24.21 11.54 10.47
C PRO A 115 22.71 11.66 10.84
N PRO A 116 22.26 12.79 11.39
CA PRO A 116 20.83 13.01 11.62
C PRO A 116 20.11 12.74 10.30
N ASN A 117 19.04 11.94 10.33
CA ASN A 117 18.24 11.71 9.14
C ASN A 117 17.79 13.09 8.63
N PRO A 118 18.20 13.54 7.42
CA PRO A 118 17.87 14.88 6.93
C PRO A 118 16.36 15.10 6.84
N GLU A 119 15.57 14.02 6.72
CA GLU A 119 14.11 14.08 6.62
C GLU A 119 13.40 14.15 7.98
N ARG A 120 14.06 13.82 9.10
CA ARG A 120 13.40 13.73 10.42
C ARG A 120 14.28 14.25 11.55
N HIS A 121 13.94 15.42 12.07
CA HIS A 121 14.48 15.95 13.32
C HIS A 121 13.63 15.46 14.49
N VAL A 122 14.24 14.73 15.42
CA VAL A 122 13.60 14.35 16.68
C VAL A 122 13.99 15.38 17.73
N SER A 123 13.05 16.26 18.10
CA SER A 123 13.25 17.20 19.20
C SER A 123 12.39 16.79 20.40
N GLY A 124 12.99 16.78 21.59
CA GLY A 124 12.29 16.49 22.84
C GLY A 124 12.20 17.75 23.70
N GLN A 125 10.99 18.15 24.10
CA GLN A 125 10.79 19.18 25.11
C GLN A 125 10.57 18.51 26.49
N PHE A 126 11.34 18.96 27.48
CA PHE A 126 11.33 18.45 28.85
C PHE A 126 11.05 19.62 29.80
N ASP A 127 10.02 19.51 30.64
CA ASP A 127 9.71 20.46 31.72
C ASP A 127 10.26 19.94 33.07
N ALA A 128 10.30 20.79 34.09
CA ALA A 128 10.77 20.48 35.45
C ALA A 128 10.00 19.33 36.15
N ARG A 129 8.90 18.85 35.55
CA ARG A 129 8.07 17.73 36.02
C ARG A 129 8.29 16.43 35.23
N GLY A 130 9.19 16.42 34.25
CA GLY A 130 9.47 15.27 33.39
C GLY A 130 9.01 15.47 31.95
N PHE A 131 9.02 14.37 31.19
CA PHE A 131 8.77 14.32 29.75
C PHE A 131 7.38 14.84 29.38
N GLU A 132 7.31 15.85 28.52
CA GLU A 132 6.06 16.45 28.05
C GLU A 132 5.62 15.87 26.69
N ARG A 133 6.53 15.83 25.70
CA ARG A 133 6.26 15.31 24.35
C ARG A 133 7.56 15.09 23.55
N VAL A 134 7.58 14.05 22.71
CA VAL A 134 8.53 13.93 21.57
C VAL A 134 7.86 14.57 20.36
N VAL A 135 8.52 15.55 19.75
CA VAL A 135 8.10 16.16 18.49
C VAL A 135 8.98 15.58 17.38
N LEU A 136 8.34 14.97 16.39
CA LEU A 136 8.96 14.61 15.13
C LEU A 136 8.71 15.79 14.18
N GLU A 137 9.77 16.52 13.85
CA GLU A 137 9.73 17.56 12.82
C GLU A 137 10.22 16.94 11.51
N ASP A 138 9.35 16.94 10.50
CA ASP A 138 9.75 16.62 9.14
C ASP A 138 10.64 17.77 8.63
N GLY A 139 11.82 17.44 8.12
CA GLY A 139 12.68 18.42 7.46
C GLY A 139 12.04 18.88 6.15
N GLU A 140 12.10 20.19 5.86
CA GLU A 140 11.69 20.73 4.55
C GLU A 140 12.44 20.10 3.38
#